data_AF-A0A357C5I3-F1
#
_entry.id   AF-A0A357C5I3-F1
#
_cell.length_a   1.000
_cell.length_b   1.000
_cell.length_c   1.000
_cell.angle_alpha   90.00
_cell.angle_beta   90.00
_cell.angle_gamma   90.00
#
_symmetry.space_group_name_H-M   'P 1'
#
loop_
_entity.id
_entity.type
_entity.pdbx_description
1 polymer ?
#
loop_
_entity_poly.entity_id
_entity_poly.type
_entity_poly.pdbx_seq_one_letter_code
_entity_poly.pdbx_strand_id
1 'polypeptide(L)'
;NKSDLPVHGKTALQFEPYTSKILEVSSTRGDGLEKLKETIFQSSVNNWKEQKEGVIVTNLRHKIAIQAAYDSLKSGINAIETDKPLEIIAIEFRDALDRLGEIVGAVTTDDILNRIFSDFCIGK
;
A
#
# COMPACT_ATOMS: atom_id res chain seq x y z
N ASN A 1 6.18 -25.31 14.11
CA ASN A 1 5.64 -26.44 13.32
C ASN A 1 6.24 -27.74 13.83
N LYS A 2 5.56 -28.89 13.64
CA LYS A 2 5.91 -30.22 14.18
C LYS A 2 5.82 -30.35 15.71
N SER A 3 4.86 -29.66 16.35
CA SER A 3 4.65 -29.74 17.80
C SER A 3 4.16 -31.12 18.28
N ASP A 4 3.81 -32.01 17.35
CA ASP A 4 3.40 -33.39 17.60
C ASP A 4 4.56 -34.36 17.84
N LEU A 5 5.80 -33.95 17.53
CA LEU A 5 6.99 -34.78 17.72
C LEU A 5 7.65 -34.49 19.07
N PRO A 6 8.20 -35.52 19.75
CA PRO A 6 8.98 -35.33 20.96
C PRO A 6 10.18 -34.42 20.69
N VAL A 7 10.30 -33.36 21.48
CA VAL A 7 11.41 -32.39 21.39
C VAL A 7 12.73 -33.10 21.70
N HIS A 8 13.57 -33.28 20.68
CA HIS A 8 14.89 -33.88 20.83
C HIS A 8 15.97 -32.79 20.91
N GLY A 9 16.60 -32.64 22.07
CA GLY A 9 17.71 -31.71 22.32
C GLY A 9 17.29 -30.38 22.98
N LYS A 10 18.28 -29.52 23.30
CA LYS A 10 18.08 -28.14 23.80
C LYS A 10 17.39 -27.27 22.73
N THR A 11 16.13 -27.56 22.46
CA THR A 11 15.30 -26.82 21.51
C THR A 11 14.02 -26.38 22.20
N ALA A 12 14.13 -25.93 23.46
CA ALA A 12 13.44 -24.70 23.80
C ALA A 12 14.03 -23.65 22.86
N LEU A 13 13.41 -23.50 21.69
CA LEU A 13 13.87 -22.65 20.61
C LEU A 13 14.15 -21.27 21.21
N GLN A 14 15.43 -20.94 21.38
CA GLN A 14 15.87 -19.60 21.76
C GLN A 14 15.64 -18.73 20.53
N PHE A 15 14.40 -18.29 20.35
CA PHE A 15 14.02 -17.33 19.34
C PHE A 15 14.43 -15.92 19.77
N GLU A 16 15.68 -15.76 20.19
CA GLU A 16 16.27 -14.45 20.42
C GLU A 16 16.98 -14.04 19.11
N PRO A 17 16.64 -12.87 18.52
CA PRO A 17 15.97 -11.73 19.12
C PRO A 17 14.58 -11.44 18.50
N TYR A 18 13.72 -12.45 18.33
CA TYR A 18 12.39 -12.21 17.78
C TYR A 18 11.42 -11.78 18.89
N THR A 19 11.06 -10.49 18.91
CA THR A 19 10.02 -9.92 19.78
C THR A 19 8.59 -10.30 19.37
N SER A 20 8.45 -11.13 18.34
CA SER A 20 7.16 -11.51 17.76
C SER A 20 6.53 -12.70 18.48
N LYS A 21 5.19 -12.73 18.53
CA LYS A 21 4.43 -13.83 19.13
C LYS A 21 4.74 -15.16 18.43
N ILE A 22 5.17 -16.14 19.21
CA ILE A 22 5.56 -17.48 18.73
C ILE A 22 4.40 -18.44 18.92
N LEU A 23 4.11 -19.24 17.88
CA LEU A 23 3.05 -20.23 17.91
C LEU A 23 3.58 -21.61 17.52
N GLU A 24 3.24 -22.59 18.33
CA GLU A 24 3.46 -23.99 18.04
C GLU A 24 2.27 -24.55 17.26
N VAL A 25 2.57 -25.31 16.21
CA VAL A 25 1.58 -25.91 15.31
C VAL A 25 2.05 -27.30 14.90
N SER A 26 1.10 -28.19 14.62
CA SER A 26 1.33 -29.43 13.89
C SER A 26 0.53 -29.39 12.60
N SER A 27 1.20 -29.22 11.46
CA SER A 27 0.52 -29.28 10.16
C SER A 27 -0.07 -30.67 9.88
N THR A 28 0.50 -31.73 10.44
CA THR A 28 0.06 -33.12 10.21
C THR A 28 -1.22 -33.44 10.99
N ARG A 29 -1.31 -32.98 12.24
CA ARG A 29 -2.47 -33.24 13.11
C ARG A 29 -3.54 -32.14 13.06
N GLY A 30 -3.19 -30.97 12.53
CA GLY A 30 -4.02 -29.77 12.55
C GLY A 30 -3.93 -28.97 13.85
N ASP A 31 -3.12 -29.42 14.82
CA ASP A 31 -2.98 -28.77 16.12
C ASP A 31 -2.45 -27.33 15.96
N GLY A 32 -3.07 -26.38 16.64
CA GLY A 32 -2.65 -24.98 16.65
C GLY A 32 -2.97 -24.18 15.38
N LEU A 33 -3.54 -24.79 14.33
CA LEU A 33 -3.87 -24.08 13.09
C LEU A 33 -4.94 -23.00 13.27
N GLU A 34 -5.97 -23.23 14.09
CA GLU A 34 -6.98 -22.19 14.37
C GLU A 34 -6.38 -21.00 15.11
N LYS A 35 -5.51 -21.25 16.10
CA LYS A 35 -4.79 -20.20 16.83
C LYS A 35 -3.83 -19.42 15.93
N LEU A 36 -3.25 -20.09 14.91
CA LEU A 36 -2.45 -19.46 13.87
C LEU A 36 -3.29 -18.54 13.00
N LYS A 37 -4.43 -19.01 12.48
CA LYS A 37 -5.36 -18.20 11.67
C LYS A 37 -5.82 -16.96 12.44
N GLU A 38 -6.24 -17.14 13.69
CA GLU A 38 -6.67 -16.04 14.56
C GLU A 38 -5.53 -15.04 14.79
N THR A 39 -4.31 -15.53 15.06
CA THR A 39 -3.17 -14.61 15.28
C THR A 39 -2.79 -13.84 14.01
N ILE A 40 -2.84 -14.48 12.83
CA ILE A 40 -2.65 -13.81 11.54
C ILE A 40 -3.72 -12.74 11.35
N PHE A 41 -4.99 -13.09 11.57
CA PHE A 41 -6.13 -12.18 11.46
C PHE A 41 -5.96 -10.99 12.39
N GLN A 42 -5.73 -11.21 13.68
CA GLN A 42 -5.52 -10.14 14.66
C GLN A 42 -4.31 -9.26 14.27
N SER A 43 -3.18 -9.86 13.86
CA SER A 43 -2.00 -9.08 13.45
C SER A 43 -2.24 -8.23 12.19
N SER A 44 -3.09 -8.69 11.28
CA SER A 44 -3.36 -8.01 9.99
C SER A 44 -4.50 -7.00 10.10
N VAL A 45 -5.45 -7.23 11.01
CA VAL A 45 -6.73 -6.51 11.11
C VAL A 45 -6.79 -5.61 12.36
N ASN A 46 -5.88 -5.72 13.34
CA ASN A 46 -5.89 -4.84 14.53
C ASN A 46 -5.76 -3.34 14.23
N ASN A 47 -5.16 -2.97 13.10
CA ASN A 47 -5.12 -1.59 12.61
C ASN A 47 -6.24 -1.26 11.62
N TRP A 48 -7.00 -2.27 11.20
CA TRP A 48 -8.28 -2.12 10.51
C TRP A 48 -9.34 -1.74 11.54
N LYS A 49 -9.14 -0.60 12.22
CA LYS A 49 -10.27 0.08 12.87
C LYS A 49 -11.32 0.23 11.79
N GLU A 50 -12.50 -0.34 12.04
CA GLU A 50 -13.74 -0.18 11.28
C GLU A 50 -13.69 1.12 10.46
N GLN A 51 -13.26 1.01 9.21
CA GLN A 51 -13.41 2.11 8.28
C GLN A 51 -14.92 2.17 8.06
N LYS A 52 -15.55 3.07 8.83
CA LYS A 52 -16.89 3.59 8.60
C LYS A 52 -17.07 3.76 7.10
N GLU A 53 -18.14 3.15 6.58
CA GLU A 53 -18.75 3.39 5.28
C GLU A 53 -17.97 4.38 4.40
N GLY A 54 -17.01 3.87 3.64
CA GLY A 54 -16.10 4.68 2.83
C GLY A 54 -15.70 3.94 1.56
N VAL A 55 -15.35 4.70 0.52
CA VAL A 55 -14.88 4.13 -0.74
C VAL A 55 -13.47 3.57 -0.53
N ILE A 56 -13.30 2.26 -0.75
CA ILE A 56 -12.00 1.60 -0.67
C ILE A 56 -11.29 1.75 -2.02
N VAL A 57 -10.10 2.35 -2.01
CA VAL A 57 -9.23 2.41 -3.19
C VAL A 57 -8.40 1.13 -3.28
N THR A 58 -8.80 0.21 -4.15
CA THR A 58 -8.12 -1.10 -4.32
C THR A 58 -7.08 -1.10 -5.44
N ASN A 59 -7.14 -0.12 -6.36
CA ASN A 59 -6.20 -0.02 -7.48
C ASN A 59 -4.96 0.80 -7.10
N LEU A 60 -3.77 0.21 -7.26
CA LEU A 60 -2.50 0.86 -6.96
C LEU A 60 -2.29 2.14 -7.78
N ARG A 61 -2.69 2.16 -9.06
CA ARG A 61 -2.59 3.34 -9.93
C ARG A 61 -3.43 4.49 -9.39
N HIS A 62 -4.67 4.21 -8.98
CA HIS A 62 -5.54 5.21 -8.37
C HIS A 62 -4.97 5.72 -7.04
N LYS A 63 -4.42 4.82 -6.20
CA LYS A 63 -3.76 5.23 -4.96
C LYS A 63 -2.61 6.20 -5.21
N ILE A 64 -1.75 5.91 -6.19
CA ILE A 64 -0.61 6.76 -6.55
C ILE A 64 -1.10 8.13 -7.04
N ALA A 65 -2.08 8.15 -7.94
CA ALA A 65 -2.66 9.37 -8.47
C ALA A 65 -3.29 10.25 -7.37
N ILE A 66 -4.06 9.65 -6.45
CA ILE A 66 -4.66 10.35 -5.31
C ILE A 66 -3.57 10.93 -4.39
N GLN A 67 -2.53 10.15 -4.11
CA GLN A 67 -1.43 10.61 -3.25
C GLN A 67 -0.69 11.79 -3.89
N ALA A 68 -0.37 11.70 -5.18
CA ALA A 68 0.27 12.79 -5.91
C ALA A 68 -0.63 14.04 -5.91
N ALA A 69 -1.93 13.90 -6.19
CA ALA A 69 -2.86 15.01 -6.15
C ALA A 69 -2.93 15.68 -4.76
N TYR A 70 -2.93 14.87 -3.69
CA TYR A 70 -2.91 15.36 -2.32
C TYR A 70 -1.63 16.15 -2.02
N ASP A 71 -0.48 15.65 -2.46
CA ASP A 71 0.82 16.31 -2.25
C ASP A 71 0.88 17.65 -3.00
N SER A 72 0.40 17.72 -4.25
CA SER A 72 0.34 18.97 -5.02
C SER A 72 -0.66 19.98 -4.42
N LEU A 73 -1.80 19.52 -3.91
CA LEU A 73 -2.72 20.39 -3.15
C LEU A 73 -2.04 20.98 -1.90
N LYS A 74 -1.28 20.16 -1.17
CA LYS A 74 -0.53 20.62 0.01
C LYS A 74 0.55 21.63 -0.36
N SER A 75 1.26 21.40 -1.47
CA SER A 75 2.22 22.35 -2.02
C SER A 75 1.56 23.68 -2.43
N GLY A 76 0.39 23.63 -3.06
CA GLY A 76 -0.41 24.80 -3.43
C GLY A 76 -0.88 25.61 -2.22
N ILE A 77 -1.35 24.93 -1.16
CA ILE A 77 -1.71 25.58 0.12
C ILE A 77 -0.49 26.26 0.73
N ASN A 78 0.64 25.56 0.81
CA ASN A 78 1.88 26.14 1.33
C ASN A 78 2.37 27.32 0.47
N ALA A 79 2.18 27.28 -0.85
CA ALA A 79 2.51 28.37 -1.75
C ALA A 79 1.63 29.62 -1.47
N ILE A 80 0.35 29.44 -1.13
CA ILE A 80 -0.53 30.53 -0.67
C ILE A 80 -0.03 31.09 0.68
N GLU A 81 0.25 30.22 1.65
CA GLU A 81 0.70 30.63 2.99
C GLU A 81 2.05 31.36 2.99
N THR A 82 2.90 31.07 1.99
CA THR A 82 4.23 31.68 1.83
C THR A 82 4.27 32.79 0.78
N ASP A 83 3.10 33.31 0.39
CA ASP A 83 2.94 34.45 -0.55
C ASP A 83 3.71 34.26 -1.86
N LYS A 84 3.65 33.04 -2.43
CA LYS A 84 4.25 32.75 -3.73
C LYS A 84 3.47 33.43 -4.85
N PRO A 85 4.12 33.69 -6.00
CA PRO A 85 3.44 34.19 -7.19
C PRO A 85 2.27 33.29 -7.59
N LEU A 86 1.22 33.92 -8.12
CA LEU A 86 -0.02 33.23 -8.52
C LEU A 86 0.23 32.14 -9.56
N GLU A 87 1.26 32.30 -10.41
CA GLU A 87 1.67 31.31 -11.39
C GLU A 87 2.10 29.99 -10.75
N ILE A 88 2.81 30.04 -9.62
CA ILE A 88 3.24 28.84 -8.89
C ILE A 88 2.02 28.15 -8.28
N ILE A 89 1.15 28.91 -7.64
CA ILE A 89 -0.09 28.39 -7.03
C ILE A 89 -0.96 27.71 -8.11
N ALA A 90 -1.09 28.34 -9.28
CA ALA A 90 -1.88 27.79 -10.39
C ALA A 90 -1.28 26.49 -10.96
N ILE A 91 0.05 26.36 -10.99
CA ILE A 91 0.73 25.14 -11.43
C ILE A 91 0.44 23.98 -10.47
N GLU A 92 0.52 24.21 -9.15
CA GLU A 92 0.25 23.17 -8.14
C GLU A 92 -1.19 22.63 -8.23
N PHE A 93 -2.18 23.53 -8.39
CA PHE A 93 -3.58 23.11 -8.54
C PHE A 93 -3.85 22.44 -9.88
N ARG A 94 -3.16 22.84 -10.95
CA ARG A 94 -3.27 22.16 -12.25
C ARG A 94 -2.72 20.74 -12.18
N ASP A 95 -1.55 20.55 -11.58
CA ASP A 95 -0.98 19.22 -11.41
C ASP A 95 -1.91 18.33 -10.55
N ALA A 96 -2.49 18.87 -9.47
CA ALA A 96 -3.49 18.14 -8.69
C ALA A 96 -4.71 17.69 -9.54
N LEU A 97 -5.22 18.57 -10.41
CA LEU A 97 -6.31 18.23 -11.32
C LEU A 97 -5.92 17.17 -12.36
N ASP A 98 -4.73 17.28 -12.94
CA ASP A 98 -4.22 16.33 -13.93
C ASP A 98 -4.08 14.92 -13.32
N ARG A 99 -3.55 14.82 -12.09
CA ARG A 99 -3.46 13.55 -11.34
C ARG A 99 -4.83 12.94 -11.06
N LEU A 100 -5.82 13.76 -10.69
CA LEU A 100 -7.19 13.26 -10.53
C LEU A 100 -7.82 12.85 -11.87
N GLY A 101 -7.47 13.55 -12.96
CA GLY A 101 -7.87 13.20 -14.33
C GLY A 101 -7.45 11.80 -14.74
N GLU A 102 -6.23 11.37 -14.38
CA GLU A 102 -5.73 10.00 -14.62
C GLU A 102 -6.67 8.92 -14.06
N ILE A 103 -7.33 9.20 -12.92
CA ILE A 103 -8.23 8.26 -12.26
C ILE A 103 -9.49 8.02 -13.10
N VAL A 104 -10.05 9.11 -13.65
CA VAL A 104 -11.29 9.12 -14.45
C VAL A 104 -11.02 8.75 -15.92
N GLY A 105 -9.75 8.60 -16.31
CA GLY A 105 -9.36 8.28 -17.68
C GLY A 105 -9.32 9.51 -18.59
N ALA A 106 -9.15 10.70 -18.02
CA ALA A 106 -8.74 11.86 -18.79
C ALA A 106 -7.35 11.54 -19.38
N VAL A 107 -7.26 11.58 -20.70
CA VAL A 107 -6.05 11.21 -21.44
C VAL A 107 -4.95 12.20 -21.06
N THR A 108 -3.91 11.71 -20.39
CA THR A 108 -2.73 12.53 -20.07
C THR A 108 -1.76 12.55 -21.23
N THR A 109 -0.86 13.53 -21.23
CA THR A 109 0.25 13.59 -22.19
C THR A 109 1.11 12.32 -22.13
N ASP A 110 1.31 11.74 -20.95
CA ASP A 110 2.04 10.47 -20.77
C ASP A 110 1.28 9.28 -21.35
N ASP A 111 -0.05 9.25 -21.30
CA ASP A 111 -0.86 8.21 -21.97
C ASP A 111 -0.74 8.30 -23.49
N ILE A 112 -0.67 9.53 -24.03
CA ILE A 112 -0.44 9.78 -25.46
C ILE A 112 0.96 9.29 -25.84
N LEU A 113 1.99 9.64 -25.06
CA LEU A 113 3.37 9.22 -25.32
C LEU A 113 3.52 7.70 -25.20
N ASN A 114 2.96 7.08 -24.16
CA ASN A 114 2.99 5.62 -23.98
C ASN A 114 2.29 4.90 -25.12
N ARG A 115 1.19 5.43 -25.64
CA ARG A 115 0.51 4.87 -26.81
C ARG A 115 1.31 5.05 -28.10
N ILE A 116 1.96 6.20 -28.27
CA ILE A 116 2.86 6.43 -29.42
C ILE A 116 4.02 5.43 -29.37
N PHE A 117 4.63 5.22 -28.20
CA PHE A 117 5.81 4.36 -28.05
C PHE A 117 5.49 2.86 -27.86
N SER A 118 4.25 2.49 -27.49
CA SER A 118 3.84 1.08 -27.40
C SER A 118 3.74 0.40 -28.77
N ASP A 119 3.47 1.17 -29.82
CA ASP A 119 3.41 0.69 -31.20
C ASP A 119 4.78 0.68 -31.89
N PHE A 120 5.81 1.30 -31.28
CA PHE A 120 7.19 1.14 -31.72
C PHE A 120 7.79 -0.07 -31.01
N CYS A 121 7.87 -1.20 -31.72
CA CYS A 121 8.80 -2.26 -31.35
C CYS A 121 10.23 -1.67 -31.31
N ILE A 122 10.71 -1.29 -30.12
CA ILE A 122 12.15 -1.14 -29.89
C ILE A 122 12.70 -2.55 -29.97
N GLY A 123 13.25 -2.88 -31.14
CA GLY A 123 13.58 -4.24 -31.55
C GLY A 123 14.15 -5.12 -30.45
N LYS A 124 13.33 -6.08 -30.01
CA LYS A 124 13.65 -7.49 -29.73
C LYS A 124 12.36 -8.29 -29.79
#